data_AF-A0A1W1HQI7-F1
#
_entry.id   AF-A0A1W1HQI7-F1
#
_cell.length_a   1.000
_cell.length_b   1.000
_cell.length_c   1.000
_cell.angle_alpha   90.00
_cell.angle_beta   90.00
_cell.angle_gamma   90.00
#
_symmetry.space_group_name_H-M   'P 1'
#
loop_
_entity.id
_entity.type
_entity.pdbx_description
1 polymer ?
#
loop_
_entity_poly.entity_id
_entity_poly.type
_entity_poly.pdbx_seq_one_letter_code
_entity_poly.pdbx_strand_id
1 'polypeptide(L)'
;MSTKTRRSYTETFKEEAVRLVRESGHPVAQVARDLGIADHLLYRWRAEQQQAEERGQTRQSLQVEQAELAQLRRENAVLKQERDFLKRAAAFFAKESR
;
A
#
# COMPACT_ATOMS: atom_id res chain seq x y z
N MET A 1 41.23 -17.35 12.06
CA MET A 1 39.94 -17.38 11.34
C MET A 1 39.80 -16.07 10.57
N SER A 2 39.80 -16.12 9.23
CA SER A 2 39.72 -14.90 8.40
C SER A 2 38.26 -14.48 8.26
N THR A 3 37.85 -13.39 8.91
CA THR A 3 36.50 -12.85 8.81
C THR A 3 36.33 -12.16 7.45
N LYS A 4 35.58 -12.78 6.54
CA LYS A 4 35.27 -12.20 5.22
C LYS A 4 34.44 -10.93 5.42
N THR A 5 35.05 -9.76 5.19
CA THR A 5 34.37 -8.46 5.20
C THR A 5 33.25 -8.45 4.16
N ARG A 6 32.01 -8.21 4.60
CA ARG A 6 30.85 -8.10 3.70
C ARG A 6 30.91 -6.77 2.96
N ARG A 7 30.81 -6.80 1.63
CA ARG A 7 30.59 -5.59 0.83
C ARG A 7 29.19 -5.05 1.12
N SER A 8 29.09 -3.76 1.43
CA SER A 8 27.81 -3.04 1.49
C SER A 8 27.62 -2.23 0.20
N TYR A 9 26.37 -2.05 -0.19
CA TYR A 9 25.98 -1.22 -1.33
C TYR A 9 25.02 -0.15 -0.81
N THR A 10 25.12 1.07 -1.34
CA THR A 10 24.19 2.15 -1.02
C THR A 10 22.79 1.82 -1.53
N GLU A 11 21.76 2.37 -0.90
CA GLU A 11 20.38 2.11 -1.33
C GLU A 11 20.14 2.58 -2.76
N THR A 12 20.63 3.78 -3.08
CA THR A 12 20.60 4.35 -4.44
C THR A 12 21.21 3.43 -5.50
N PHE A 13 22.31 2.74 -5.17
CA PHE A 13 22.93 1.80 -6.10
C PHE A 13 22.05 0.58 -6.34
N LYS A 14 21.42 0.05 -5.29
CA LYS A 14 20.51 -1.09 -5.42
C LYS A 14 19.29 -0.72 -6.27
N GLU A 15 18.72 0.45 -6.03
CA GLU A 15 17.56 0.97 -6.77
C GLU A 15 17.88 1.11 -8.26
N GLU A 16 18.97 1.77 -8.61
CA GLU A 16 19.41 1.94 -10.00
C GLU A 16 19.75 0.61 -10.66
N ALA A 17 20.37 -0.33 -9.94
CA ALA A 17 20.66 -1.66 -10.46
C ALA A 17 19.38 -2.45 -10.78
N VAL A 18 18.38 -2.41 -9.90
CA VAL A 18 17.08 -3.07 -10.15
C VAL A 18 16.31 -2.36 -11.27
N ARG A 19 16.38 -1.03 -11.33
CA ARG A 19 15.80 -0.23 -12.42
C ARG A 19 16.39 -0.60 -13.78
N LEU A 20 17.72 -0.72 -13.86
CA LEU A 20 18.42 -1.12 -15.08
C LEU A 20 17.96 -2.50 -15.56
N VAL A 21 17.73 -3.46 -14.66
CA VAL A 21 17.14 -4.77 -15.03
C VAL A 21 15.74 -4.61 -15.63
N ARG A 22 14.89 -3.77 -15.03
CA ARG A 22 13.50 -3.56 -15.48
C ARG A 22 13.44 -2.87 -16.85
N GLU A 23 14.29 -1.88 -17.09
CA GLU A 23 14.27 -1.05 -18.31
C GLU A 23 15.04 -1.69 -19.48
N SER A 24 16.14 -2.39 -19.21
CA SER A 24 17.01 -2.91 -20.28
C SER A 24 16.51 -4.20 -20.93
N GLY A 25 15.58 -4.93 -20.30
CA GLY A 25 15.08 -6.22 -20.78
C GLY A 25 16.10 -7.36 -20.74
N HIS A 26 17.34 -7.11 -20.31
CA HIS A 26 18.38 -8.12 -20.18
C HIS A 26 18.17 -9.03 -18.96
N PRO A 27 18.65 -10.28 -19.01
CA PRO A 27 18.61 -11.17 -17.85
C PRO A 27 19.37 -10.58 -16.65
N VAL A 28 18.85 -10.80 -15.44
CA VAL A 28 19.47 -10.36 -14.18
C VAL A 28 20.94 -10.76 -14.08
N ALA A 29 21.27 -11.98 -14.51
CA ALA A 29 22.65 -12.48 -14.49
C ALA A 29 23.60 -11.70 -15.41
N GLN A 30 23.10 -11.17 -16.53
CA GLN A 30 23.90 -10.34 -17.43
C GLN A 30 24.15 -8.97 -16.79
N VAL A 31 23.09 -8.31 -16.31
CA VAL A 31 23.21 -7.01 -15.64
C VAL A 31 24.11 -7.10 -14.39
N ALA A 32 24.01 -8.17 -13.62
CA ALA A 32 24.88 -8.39 -12.46
C ALA A 32 26.36 -8.50 -12.85
N ARG A 33 26.67 -9.20 -13.96
CA ARG A 33 28.05 -9.30 -14.48
C ARG A 33 28.56 -7.94 -14.94
N ASP A 34 27.73 -7.18 -15.66
CA ASP A 34 28.08 -5.84 -16.16
C ASP A 34 28.34 -4.85 -15.02
N LEU A 35 27.58 -4.98 -13.92
CA LEU A 35 27.76 -4.21 -12.69
C LEU A 35 28.86 -4.75 -11.76
N GLY A 36 29.48 -5.89 -12.08
CA GLY A 36 30.51 -6.52 -11.26
C GLY A 36 30.01 -7.00 -9.89
N ILE A 37 28.72 -7.30 -9.77
CA ILE A 37 28.09 -7.79 -8.53
C ILE A 37 27.68 -9.26 -8.68
N ALA A 38 27.45 -9.91 -7.55
CA ALA A 38 26.92 -11.27 -7.57
C ALA A 38 25.44 -11.25 -7.95
N ASP A 39 25.06 -12.11 -8.90
CA ASP A 39 23.70 -12.29 -9.40
C ASP A 39 22.64 -12.45 -8.29
N HIS A 40 22.90 -13.28 -7.28
CA HIS A 40 21.99 -13.51 -6.16
C HIS A 40 21.66 -12.24 -5.36
N LEU A 41 22.57 -11.26 -5.32
CA LEU A 41 22.31 -9.97 -4.68
C LEU A 41 21.29 -9.17 -5.48
N LEU A 42 21.43 -9.14 -6.80
CA LEU A 42 20.52 -8.42 -7.68
C LEU A 42 19.13 -9.06 -7.70
N TYR A 43 19.04 -10.39 -7.70
CA TYR A 43 17.78 -11.11 -7.50
C TYR A 43 17.12 -10.76 -6.16
N ARG A 44 17.91 -10.73 -5.09
CA ARG A 44 17.41 -10.37 -3.75
C ARG A 44 16.89 -8.93 -3.71
N TRP A 45 17.63 -7.96 -4.23
CA TRP A 45 17.19 -6.55 -4.23
C TRP A 45 15.92 -6.36 -5.06
N ARG A 46 15.80 -7.06 -6.19
CA ARG A 46 14.56 -7.05 -6.99
C ARG A 46 13.36 -7.57 -6.19
N ALA A 47 13.53 -8.66 -5.44
CA ALA A 47 12.48 -9.21 -4.59
C ALA A 47 12.13 -8.28 -3.41
N GLU A 48 13.13 -7.67 -2.78
CA GLU A 48 12.93 -6.69 -1.69
C GLU A 48 12.13 -5.47 -2.17
N GLN A 49 12.45 -4.93 -3.36
CA GLN A 49 11.68 -3.83 -3.95
C GLN A 49 10.24 -4.24 -4.28
N GLN A 50 10.04 -5.40 -4.90
CA GLN A 50 8.69 -5.87 -5.23
C GLN A 50 7.82 -6.03 -3.98
N GLN A 51 8.37 -6.59 -2.90
CA GLN A 51 7.66 -6.70 -1.62
C GLN A 51 7.35 -5.31 -1.02
N ALA A 52 8.26 -4.34 -1.17
CA ALA A 52 8.02 -2.98 -0.71
C ALA A 52 6.90 -2.30 -1.51
N GLU A 53 6.85 -2.49 -2.83
CA GLU A 53 5.78 -2.01 -3.72
C GLU A 53 4.42 -2.63 -3.32
N GLU A 54 4.36 -3.95 -3.15
CA GLU A 54 3.14 -4.68 -2.75
C GLU A 54 2.63 -4.22 -1.37
N ARG A 55 3.52 -4.03 -0.40
CA ARG A 55 3.18 -3.48 0.92
C ARG A 55 2.69 -2.04 0.83
N GLY A 56 3.31 -1.22 -0.02
CA GLY A 56 2.91 0.15 -0.28
C GLY A 56 1.49 0.24 -0.84
N GLN A 57 1.20 -0.56 -1.87
CA GLN A 57 -0.13 -0.67 -2.48
C GLN A 57 -1.18 -1.14 -1.47
N THR A 58 -0.86 -2.17 -0.67
CA THR A 58 -1.75 -2.68 0.38
C THR A 58 -2.08 -1.58 1.39
N ARG A 59 -1.07 -0.82 1.85
CA ARG A 59 -1.25 0.27 2.80
C ARG A 59 -2.12 1.40 2.24
N GLN A 60 -1.94 1.74 0.96
CA GLN A 60 -2.76 2.73 0.28
C GLN A 60 -4.22 2.26 0.15
N SER A 61 -4.46 1.01 -0.26
CA SER A 61 -5.82 0.43 -0.32
C SER A 61 -6.51 0.50 1.03
N LEU A 62 -5.84 0.06 2.09
CA LEU A 62 -6.38 0.10 3.46
C LEU A 62 -6.72 1.53 3.91
N GLN A 63 -5.93 2.52 3.50
CA GLN A 63 -6.19 3.92 3.84
C GLN A 63 -7.43 4.46 3.11
N VAL A 64 -7.60 4.10 1.84
CA VAL A 64 -8.80 4.46 1.05
C VAL A 64 -10.04 3.80 1.66
N GLU A 65 -9.99 2.50 1.94
CA GLU A 65 -11.08 1.76 2.59
C GLU A 65 -11.47 2.36 3.94
N GLN A 66 -10.49 2.78 4.75
CA GLN A 66 -10.76 3.42 6.04
C GLN A 66 -11.44 4.78 5.89
N ALA A 67 -11.05 5.57 4.88
CA ALA A 67 -11.68 6.86 4.61
C ALA A 67 -13.15 6.69 4.19
N GLU A 68 -13.42 5.73 3.30
CA GLU A 68 -14.77 5.38 2.87
C GLU A 68 -15.63 4.88 4.04
N LEU A 69 -15.10 3.98 4.88
CA LEU A 69 -15.80 3.51 6.08
C LEU A 69 -16.14 4.65 7.04
N ALA A 70 -15.25 5.62 7.21
CA ALA A 70 -15.51 6.79 8.06
C ALA A 70 -16.62 7.67 7.49
N GLN A 71 -16.64 7.89 6.17
CA GLN A 71 -17.69 8.64 5.48
C GLN A 71 -19.04 7.94 5.61
N LEU A 72 -19.11 6.65 5.27
CA LEU A 72 -20.33 5.86 5.36
C LEU A 72 -20.90 5.83 6.79
N ARG A 73 -20.05 5.74 7.82
CA ARG A 73 -20.49 5.81 9.21
C ARG A 73 -21.12 7.16 9.58
N ARG A 74 -20.59 8.27 9.05
CA ARG A 74 -21.17 9.60 9.26
C ARG A 74 -22.51 9.72 8.57
N GLU A 75 -22.61 9.33 7.31
CA GLU A 75 -23.86 9.34 6.55
C GLU A 75 -24.92 8.48 7.23
N ASN A 76 -24.56 7.27 7.69
CA ASN A 76 -25.48 6.40 8.39
C ASN A 76 -25.98 7.01 9.71
N ALA A 77 -25.13 7.76 10.42
CA ALA A 77 -25.52 8.46 11.64
C ALA A 77 -26.55 9.57 11.34
N VAL A 78 -26.30 10.37 10.30
CA VAL A 78 -27.21 11.43 9.84
C VAL A 78 -28.56 10.83 9.43
N LEU A 79 -28.55 9.81 8.56
CA LEU A 79 -29.77 9.13 8.10
C LEU A 79 -30.58 8.55 9.27
N LYS A 80 -29.91 7.99 10.30
CA LYS A 80 -30.59 7.51 11.50
C LYS A 80 -31.24 8.64 12.29
N GLN A 81 -30.56 9.78 12.43
CA GLN A 81 -31.12 10.96 13.09
C GLN A 81 -32.33 11.50 12.34
N GLU A 82 -32.25 11.64 11.03
CA GLU A 82 -33.37 12.08 10.18
C GLU A 82 -34.56 11.14 10.28
N ARG A 83 -34.32 9.82 10.16
CA ARG A 83 -35.37 8.79 10.35
C ARG A 83 -36.04 8.94 11.72
N ASP A 84 -35.25 9.12 12.78
CA ASP A 84 -35.79 9.21 14.13
C ASP A 84 -36.56 10.51 14.38
N PHE A 85 -36.13 11.60 13.77
CA PHE A 85 -36.88 12.85 13.77
C PHE A 85 -38.24 12.68 13.08
N LEU A 86 -38.26 12.11 11.87
CA LEU A 86 -39.50 11.87 11.13
C LEU A 86 -40.46 10.95 11.88
N LYS A 87 -39.95 9.89 12.52
CA LYS A 87 -40.77 9.00 13.37
C LYS A 87 -41.41 9.75 14.53
N ARG A 88 -40.66 10.62 15.21
CA ARG A 88 -41.19 11.44 16.31
C ARG A 88 -42.25 12.43 15.82
N ALA A 89 -42.00 13.08 14.68
CA ALA A 89 -42.97 14.00 14.07
C ALA A 89 -44.27 13.28 13.70
N ALA A 90 -44.19 12.13 13.03
CA ALA A 90 -45.36 11.31 12.70
C ALA A 90 -46.15 10.88 13.94
N ALA A 91 -45.48 10.47 15.01
CA ALA A 91 -46.12 10.11 16.28
C ALA A 91 -46.82 11.31 16.95
N PHE A 92 -46.22 12.51 16.87
CA PHE A 92 -46.82 13.75 17.37
C PHE A 92 -48.12 14.08 16.61
N PHE A 93 -48.07 14.12 15.28
CA PHE A 93 -49.25 14.41 14.45
C PHE A 93 -50.38 13.38 14.61
N ALA A 94 -50.05 12.09 14.77
CA ALA A 94 -51.04 11.04 15.02
C ALA A 94 -51.75 11.18 16.38
N LYS A 95 -51.12 11.86 17.36
CA LYS A 95 -51.71 12.12 18.68
C LYS A 95 -52.62 13.35 18.67
N GLU A 96 -52.26 14.39 17.92
CA GLU A 96 -53.03 15.65 17.80
C GLU A 96 -54.30 15.50 16.95
N SER A 97 -54.35 14.49 16.07
CA SER A 97 -55.49 14.21 15.18
C SER A 97 -56.57 13.29 15.79
N ARG A 98 -56.50 13.04 17.10
CA ARG A 98 -57.47 12.21 17.85
C ARG A 98 -58.39 13.08 18.70
#